data_AF-A0A7R8VYL9-F1
#
_entry.id   AF-A0A7R8VYL9-F1
#
_cell.length_a   1.000
_cell.length_b   1.000
_cell.length_c   1.000
_cell.angle_alpha   90.00
_cell.angle_beta   90.00
_cell.angle_gamma   90.00
#
_symmetry.space_group_name_H-M   'P 1'
#
loop_
_entity.id
_entity.type
_entity.pdbx_description
1 polymer ?
#
loop_
_entity_poly.entity_id
_entity_poly.type
_entity_poly.pdbx_seq_one_letter_code
_entity_poly.pdbx_strand_id
1 'polypeptide(L)'
;MIYGRTPFQHIRQPYAKVAAITDPNSQVQYPPAPRLLTNVVQSCLAFDPKKRPTVADLLSVPFFTWEDFAPSGAPTKDRPRD
;
A
#
# COMPACT_ATOMS: atom_id res chain seq x y z
N MET A 1 -1.20 -3.92 -9.17
CA MET A 1 -0.53 -3.25 -8.02
C MET A 1 0.60 -2.36 -8.50
N ILE A 2 1.01 -1.38 -7.69
CA ILE A 2 1.83 -0.19 -8.04
C ILE A 2 3.04 -0.48 -8.93
N TYR A 3 3.85 -1.50 -8.63
CA TYR A 3 5.09 -1.79 -9.37
C TYR A 3 5.08 -3.10 -10.17
N GLY A 4 3.96 -3.84 -10.19
CA GLY A 4 3.85 -5.14 -10.88
C GLY A 4 4.76 -6.27 -10.36
N ARG A 5 5.56 -6.01 -9.31
CA ARG A 5 6.49 -6.97 -8.69
C ARG A 5 6.59 -6.74 -7.19
N THR A 6 6.98 -7.77 -6.43
CA THR A 6 7.27 -7.63 -5.00
C THR A 6 8.70 -7.10 -4.76
N PRO A 7 8.98 -6.45 -3.61
CA PRO A 7 10.29 -5.85 -3.31
C PRO A 7 11.50 -6.77 -3.54
N PHE A 8 11.39 -8.04 -3.14
CA PHE A 8 12.46 -9.04 -3.21
C PHE A 8 12.24 -10.08 -4.32
N GLN A 9 11.42 -9.79 -5.34
CA GLN A 9 11.11 -10.74 -6.40
C GLN A 9 12.35 -11.17 -7.20
N HIS A 10 13.36 -10.31 -7.29
CA HIS A 10 14.62 -10.58 -8.00
C HIS A 10 15.47 -11.67 -7.32
N ILE A 11 15.25 -11.94 -6.03
CA ILE A 11 15.94 -12.99 -5.28
C ILE A 11 15.21 -14.32 -5.49
N ARG A 12 15.81 -15.22 -6.25
CA ARG A 12 15.19 -16.53 -6.56
C ARG A 12 15.31 -17.54 -5.42
N GLN A 13 16.42 -17.52 -4.69
CA GLN A 13 16.71 -18.47 -3.61
C GLN A 13 15.90 -18.11 -2.35
N PRO A 14 15.07 -19.01 -1.79
CA PRO A 14 14.23 -18.71 -0.65
C PRO A 14 15.00 -18.26 0.60
N TYR A 15 16.11 -18.93 0.91
CA TYR A 15 16.94 -18.58 2.07
C TYR A 15 17.54 -17.18 1.93
N ALA A 16 18.12 -16.85 0.77
CA ALA A 16 18.66 -15.52 0.50
C ALA A 16 17.56 -14.44 0.54
N LYS A 17 16.33 -14.79 0.14
CA LYS A 17 15.18 -13.87 0.19
C LYS A 17 14.78 -13.57 1.63
N VAL A 18 14.70 -14.59 2.49
CA VAL A 18 14.42 -14.40 3.92
C VAL A 18 15.54 -13.56 4.55
N ALA A 19 16.80 -13.89 4.29
CA ALA A 19 17.94 -13.13 4.80
C ALA A 19 17.85 -11.64 4.42
N ALA A 20 17.53 -11.34 3.16
CA ALA A 20 17.33 -9.96 2.70
C ALA A 20 16.11 -9.29 3.35
N ILE A 21 14.98 -9.99 3.53
CA ILE A 21 13.80 -9.43 4.21
C ILE A 21 14.09 -9.11 5.68
N THR A 22 14.91 -9.93 6.34
CA THR A 22 15.25 -9.79 7.76
C THR A 22 16.44 -8.88 8.02
N ASP A 23 17.12 -8.38 6.98
CA ASP A 23 18.25 -7.47 7.11
C ASP A 23 17.76 -6.01 7.19
N PRO A 24 18.05 -5.27 8.28
CA PRO A 24 17.70 -3.85 8.41
C PRO A 24 18.39 -2.96 7.37
N ASN A 25 19.50 -3.40 6.77
CA ASN A 25 20.22 -2.66 5.74
C ASN A 25 19.73 -2.98 4.32
N SER A 26 18.77 -3.89 4.18
CA SER A 26 18.22 -4.23 2.88
C SER A 26 17.51 -3.03 2.26
N GLN A 27 17.93 -2.67 1.05
CA GLN A 27 17.32 -1.55 0.33
C GLN A 27 16.21 -2.03 -0.60
N VAL A 28 14.98 -1.60 -0.30
CA VAL A 28 13.85 -1.76 -1.21
C VAL A 28 13.92 -0.68 -2.30
N GLN A 29 13.83 -1.10 -3.56
CA GLN A 29 13.76 -0.18 -4.69
C GLN A 29 12.34 0.33 -4.88
N TYR A 30 12.19 1.65 -4.99
CA TYR A 30 10.93 2.33 -5.28
C TYR A 30 11.04 3.05 -6.63
N PRO A 31 10.63 2.41 -7.74
CA PRO A 31 10.55 3.06 -9.04
C PRO A 31 9.64 4.31 -9.01
N PRO A 32 9.73 5.20 -10.01
CA PRO A 32 8.88 6.38 -10.10
C PRO A 32 7.39 6.01 -10.04
N ALA A 33 6.68 6.58 -9.06
CA ALA A 33 5.25 6.47 -8.84
C ALA A 33 4.75 7.78 -8.18
N PRO A 34 3.43 8.02 -8.10
CA PRO A 34 2.89 9.19 -7.41
C PRO A 34 3.45 9.28 -5.99
N ARG A 35 3.96 10.46 -5.61
CA ARG A 35 4.71 10.67 -4.34
C ARG A 35 3.96 10.15 -3.11
N LEU A 36 2.65 10.39 -3.06
CA LEU A 36 1.81 9.96 -1.95
C LEU A 36 1.77 8.42 -1.83
N LEU A 37 1.63 7.71 -2.95
CA LEU A 37 1.70 6.25 -2.99
C LEU A 37 3.08 5.75 -2.56
N THR A 38 4.14 6.35 -3.08
CA THR A 38 5.51 5.97 -2.71
C THR A 38 5.73 6.10 -1.21
N ASN A 39 5.27 7.19 -0.60
CA ASN A 39 5.38 7.43 0.85
C ASN A 39 4.61 6.39 1.68
N VAL A 40 3.38 6.05 1.26
CA VAL A 40 2.58 5.02 1.92
C VAL A 40 3.24 3.64 1.81
N VAL A 41 3.75 3.26 0.64
CA VAL A 41 4.42 1.97 0.47
C VAL A 41 5.71 1.93 1.30
N GLN A 42 6.47 3.03 1.33
CA GLN A 42 7.70 3.13 2.14
C GLN A 42 7.42 2.95 3.64
N SER A 43 6.37 3.57 4.18
CA SER A 43 6.01 3.41 5.59
C SER A 43 5.50 1.99 5.90
N CYS A 44 4.73 1.38 5.00
CA CYS A 44 4.27 -0.01 5.15
C CYS A 44 5.41 -1.04 5.12
N LEU A 45 6.45 -0.79 4.33
CA LEU A 45 7.60 -1.70 4.18
C LEU A 45 8.72 -1.42 5.19
N ALA A 46 8.47 -0.61 6.23
CA ALA A 46 9.43 -0.38 7.30
C ALA A 46 9.87 -1.70 7.95
N PHE A 47 11.19 -1.86 8.15
CA PHE A 47 11.76 -3.05 8.77
C PHE A 47 11.21 -3.28 10.17
N ASP A 48 11.23 -2.23 11.00
CA ASP A 48 10.70 -2.23 12.35
C ASP A 48 9.16 -2.28 12.31
N PRO A 49 8.52 -3.35 12.84
CA PRO A 49 7.06 -3.46 12.88
C PRO A 49 6.39 -2.32 13.64
N LYS A 50 7.04 -1.73 14.65
CA LYS A 50 6.48 -0.63 15.45
C LYS A 50 6.43 0.69 14.70
N LYS A 51 7.23 0.83 13.63
CA LYS A 51 7.23 2.00 12.75
C LYS A 51 6.21 1.89 11.61
N ARG A 52 5.58 0.72 11.45
CA ARG A 52 4.57 0.53 10.41
C ARG A 52 3.27 1.21 10.83
N PRO A 53 2.62 1.93 9.90
CA PRO A 53 1.30 2.49 10.17
C PRO A 53 0.29 1.37 10.42
N THR A 54 -0.68 1.64 11.28
CA THR A 54 -1.84 0.77 11.44
C THR A 54 -2.78 0.91 10.24
N VAL A 55 -3.73 -0.02 10.11
CA VAL A 55 -4.77 0.10 9.07
C VAL A 55 -5.59 1.38 9.24
N ALA A 56 -5.86 1.81 10.48
CA ALA A 56 -6.57 3.05 10.76
C ALA A 56 -5.80 4.28 10.25
N ASP A 57 -4.48 4.31 10.48
CA ASP A 57 -3.62 5.38 9.98
C ASP A 57 -3.64 5.43 8.44
N LEU A 58 -3.59 4.27 7.78
CA LEU A 58 -3.62 4.17 6.31
C LEU A 58 -4.94 4.66 5.71
N LEU A 59 -6.07 4.39 6.36
CA LEU A 59 -7.39 4.85 5.91
C LEU A 59 -7.56 6.37 6.04
N SER A 60 -6.81 7.01 6.94
CA SER A 60 -6.80 8.47 7.07
C SER A 60 -6.04 9.19 5.95
N VAL A 61 -5.22 8.47 5.17
CA VAL A 61 -4.43 9.04 4.09
C VAL A 61 -5.38 9.43 2.93
N PRO A 62 -5.23 10.62 2.33
CA PRO A 62 -6.13 11.13 1.28
C PRO A 62 -6.05 10.36 -0.06
N PHE A 63 -5.44 9.18 -0.07
CA PHE A 63 -5.38 8.30 -1.24
C PHE A 63 -6.71 7.59 -1.51
N PHE A 64 -7.53 7.45 -0.49
CA PHE A 64 -8.80 6.75 -0.53
C PHE A 64 -9.92 7.77 -0.51
N THR A 65 -10.29 8.31 -1.66
CA THR A 65 -11.59 8.96 -1.72
C THR A 65 -12.63 7.84 -1.67
N TRP A 66 -13.68 8.01 -0.87
CA TRP A 66 -14.78 7.04 -0.79
C TRP A 66 -15.39 6.75 -2.18
N GLU A 67 -15.20 7.66 -3.14
CA GLU A 67 -15.56 7.52 -4.56
C GLU A 67 -14.82 6.36 -5.25
N ASP A 68 -13.58 6.06 -4.84
CA ASP A 68 -12.77 4.94 -5.37
C ASP A 68 -13.32 3.55 -4.97
N PHE A 69 -14.11 3.50 -3.89
CA PHE A 69 -14.72 2.28 -3.38
C PHE A 69 -16.23 2.26 -3.52
N ALA A 70 -16.83 3.31 -4.10
CA ALA A 70 -18.25 3.34 -4.33
C ALA A 70 -18.59 2.16 -5.25
N PRO A 71 -19.43 1.21 -4.81
CA PRO A 71 -19.99 0.24 -5.74
C PRO A 71 -20.72 1.06 -6.82
N SER A 72 -20.32 0.90 -8.07
CA SER A 72 -21.02 1.44 -9.24
C SER A 72 -22.46 0.90 -9.24
N GLY A 73 -23.35 1.55 -8.49
CA GLY A 73 -24.68 1.04 -8.19
C GLY A 73 -25.24 1.41 -6.81
N ALA A 74 -24.84 2.53 -6.20
CA ALA A 74 -25.66 3.08 -5.11
C ALA A 74 -27.03 3.48 -5.69
N PRO A 75 -28.16 2.92 -5.20
CA PRO A 75 -29.47 3.36 -5.65
C PRO A 75 -29.62 4.81 -5.23
N THR A 76 -29.78 5.69 -6.22
CA THR A 76 -30.32 7.04 -6.02
C THR A 76 -31.59 6.89 -5.20
N LYS A 77 -31.53 7.25 -3.91
CA LYS A 77 -32.71 7.36 -3.09
C LYS A 77 -33.58 8.42 -3.74
N ASP A 78 -34.59 7.94 -4.46
CA ASP A 78 -35.55 8.77 -5.15
C ASP A 78 -36.10 9.84 -4.21
N ARG A 79 -36.13 11.03 -4.78
CA ARG A 79 -36.75 12.27 -4.35
C ARG A 79 -38.12 12.02 -3.69
N PRO A 80 -38.50 12.78 -2.65
CA PRO A 80 -39.79 12.58 -1.99
C PRO A 80 -40.93 12.85 -2.98
N ARG A 81 -41.88 11.92 -3.06
CA ARG A 81 -43.24 12.22 -3.46
C ARG A 81 -44.07 12.41 -2.19
N ASP A 82 -44.82 13.51 -2.23
CA ASP A 82 -45.89 13.96 -1.34
C ASP A 82 -45.47 14.67 -0.04
#